data_AF-A0AAD5RDA2-F1
#
_entry.id   AF-A0AAD5RDA2-F1
#
_cell.length_a   1.000
_cell.length_b   1.000
_cell.length_c   1.000
_cell.angle_alpha   90.00
_cell.angle_beta   90.00
_cell.angle_gamma   90.00
#
_symmetry.space_group_name_H-M   'P 1'
#
loop_
_entity.id
_entity.type
_entity.pdbx_description
1 polymer ?
#
loop_
_entity_poly.entity_id
_entity_poly.type
_entity_poly.pdbx_seq_one_letter_code
_entity_poly.pdbx_strand_id
1 'polypeptide(L)'
;IGAKQVIPLDANGLSDPFVIIRLVPKYRYPTQVVTKTRVVSKTLNPKFDETFEFHIPPKLPPCAMLHFTVMDHDYLRSNDFAGEAFLELADVPGFGVAGGNTLRQFNLILIQPEQNNKEIIDVLTSRKEDKEALEFLRSISTAY
;
A
#
# COMPACT_ATOMS: atom_id res chain seq x y z
N ILE A 1 3.75 -3.74 -16.97
CA ILE A 1 3.46 -3.94 -15.54
C ILE A 1 2.25 -3.06 -15.18
N GLY A 2 1.22 -3.65 -14.57
CA GLY A 2 -0.07 -2.99 -14.37
C GLY A 2 -0.98 -3.76 -13.41
N ALA A 3 -2.18 -3.24 -13.18
CA ALA A 3 -3.23 -3.93 -12.44
C ALA A 3 -4.26 -4.51 -13.41
N LYS A 4 -5.03 -5.50 -12.95
CA LYS A 4 -6.10 -6.14 -13.73
C LYS A 4 -7.33 -6.25 -12.88
N GLN A 5 -8.50 -6.07 -13.50
CA GLN A 5 -9.80 -6.21 -12.85
C GLN A 5 -9.92 -5.35 -11.57
N VAL A 6 -9.46 -4.10 -11.65
CA VAL A 6 -9.71 -3.11 -10.60
C VAL A 6 -11.23 -2.92 -10.47
N ILE A 7 -11.68 -2.59 -9.26
CA ILE A 7 -13.09 -2.40 -8.98
C ILE A 7 -13.57 -1.09 -9.62
N PRO A 8 -14.75 -1.07 -10.25
CA PRO A 8 -15.32 0.15 -10.78
C PRO A 8 -15.83 1.02 -9.62
N LEU A 9 -15.24 2.20 -9.46
CA LEU A 9 -15.60 3.14 -8.40
C LEU A 9 -16.31 4.39 -8.97
N ASP A 10 -16.10 4.71 -10.25
CA ASP A 10 -16.82 5.78 -10.92
C ASP A 10 -18.25 5.39 -11.34
N ALA A 11 -19.13 6.39 -11.42
CA ALA A 11 -20.48 6.25 -11.96
C ALA A 11 -20.52 5.78 -13.44
N ASN A 12 -19.42 5.91 -14.17
CA ASN A 12 -19.28 5.45 -15.55
C ASN A 12 -19.00 3.92 -15.65
N GLY A 13 -18.85 3.22 -14.52
CA GLY A 13 -18.53 1.79 -14.46
C GLY A 13 -17.06 1.47 -14.70
N LEU A 14 -16.17 2.46 -14.63
CA LEU A 14 -14.72 2.38 -14.75
C LEU A 14 -14.07 3.02 -13.50
N SER A 15 -12.77 3.30 -13.60
CA SER A 15 -11.99 4.05 -12.64
C SER A 15 -10.85 4.77 -13.36
N ASP A 16 -10.27 5.76 -12.71
CA ASP A 16 -9.02 6.45 -13.00
C ASP A 16 -7.89 5.99 -12.04
N PRO A 17 -7.46 4.71 -12.09
CA PRO A 17 -6.56 4.14 -11.11
C PRO A 17 -5.14 4.74 -11.13
N PHE A 18 -4.56 4.86 -9.93
CA PHE A 18 -3.13 5.06 -9.69
C PHE A 18 -2.66 4.25 -8.48
N VAL A 19 -1.35 4.02 -8.38
CA VAL A 19 -0.77 3.26 -7.27
C VAL A 19 0.10 4.16 -6.43
N ILE A 20 -0.14 4.15 -5.12
CA ILE A 20 0.75 4.70 -4.10
C ILE A 20 1.65 3.57 -3.59
N ILE A 21 2.95 3.83 -3.50
CA ILE A 21 3.95 2.84 -3.09
C ILE A 21 4.71 3.39 -1.87
N ARG A 22 4.76 2.60 -0.81
CA ARG A 22 5.40 2.99 0.47
C ARG A 22 6.22 1.84 1.04
N LEU A 23 7.33 2.16 1.71
CA LEU A 23 7.94 1.21 2.63
C LEU A 23 7.20 1.24 3.97
N VAL A 24 6.92 0.05 4.47
CA VAL A 24 6.27 -0.17 5.77
C VAL A 24 7.16 -1.07 6.64
N PRO A 25 7.13 -0.89 7.97
CA PRO A 25 6.28 0.06 8.68
C PRO A 25 6.83 1.51 8.65
N LYS A 26 5.94 2.49 8.46
CA LYS A 26 6.29 3.91 8.21
C LYS A 26 7.22 4.52 9.26
N TYR A 27 7.04 4.17 10.53
CA TYR A 27 7.86 4.69 11.64
C TYR A 27 9.33 4.25 11.56
N ARG A 28 9.64 3.18 10.81
CA ARG A 28 11.02 2.76 10.52
C ARG A 28 11.62 3.45 9.31
N TYR A 29 10.81 4.11 8.50
CA TYR A 29 11.20 4.81 7.27
C TYR A 29 10.69 6.27 7.25
N PRO A 30 10.98 7.08 8.28
CA PRO A 30 10.36 8.40 8.44
C PRO A 30 10.76 9.42 7.36
N THR A 31 11.95 9.25 6.76
CA THR A 31 12.48 10.13 5.71
C THR A 31 12.11 9.66 4.30
N GLN A 32 11.45 8.51 4.17
CA GLN A 32 11.13 7.95 2.87
C GLN A 32 9.94 8.67 2.25
N VAL A 33 10.17 9.19 1.03
CA VAL A 33 9.15 9.87 0.26
C VAL A 33 8.12 8.85 -0.23
N VAL A 34 6.84 9.21 -0.09
CA VAL A 34 5.74 8.44 -0.68
C VAL A 34 5.79 8.61 -2.19
N THR A 35 5.86 7.49 -2.91
CA THR A 35 5.91 7.50 -4.37
C THR A 35 4.55 7.13 -4.95
N LYS A 36 4.21 7.69 -6.11
CA LYS A 36 2.97 7.38 -6.82
C LYS A 36 3.19 7.27 -8.33
N THR A 37 2.39 6.43 -8.98
CA THR A 37 2.30 6.38 -10.44
C THR A 37 1.53 7.60 -10.98
N ARG A 38 1.56 7.76 -12.29
CA ARG A 38 0.56 8.55 -13.00
C ARG A 38 -0.81 7.89 -12.88
N VAL A 39 -1.83 8.73 -13.00
CA VAL A 39 -3.23 8.31 -13.14
C VAL A 39 -3.44 7.77 -14.54
N VAL A 40 -4.10 6.62 -14.66
CA VAL A 40 -4.48 6.03 -15.94
C VAL A 40 -5.99 6.11 -16.05
N SER A 41 -6.50 6.99 -16.90
CA SER A 41 -7.94 7.28 -16.91
C SER A 41 -8.80 6.17 -17.53
N LYS A 42 -10.01 6.00 -16.99
CA LYS A 42 -11.15 5.25 -17.53
C LYS A 42 -10.79 3.82 -17.90
N THR A 43 -10.24 3.07 -16.95
CA THR A 43 -9.88 1.66 -17.16
C THR A 43 -9.89 0.85 -15.87
N LEU A 44 -10.35 -0.40 -15.98
CA LEU A 44 -10.21 -1.40 -14.91
C LEU A 44 -8.95 -2.27 -15.07
N ASN A 45 -8.15 -2.03 -16.12
CA ASN A 45 -6.94 -2.79 -16.42
C ASN A 45 -5.79 -1.83 -16.77
N PRO A 46 -5.36 -0.99 -15.81
CA PRO A 46 -4.35 0.02 -16.08
C PRO A 46 -2.99 -0.61 -16.35
N LYS A 47 -2.30 -0.04 -17.34
CA LYS A 47 -0.86 -0.28 -17.56
C LYS A 47 -0.12 0.96 -17.08
N PHE A 48 0.66 0.79 -16.02
CA PHE A 48 1.47 1.89 -15.48
C PHE A 48 2.80 1.97 -16.21
N ASP A 49 3.49 0.83 -16.36
CA ASP A 49 4.80 0.72 -17.00
C ASP A 49 5.83 1.74 -16.45
N GLU A 50 5.75 2.01 -15.13
CA GLU A 50 6.64 2.92 -14.41
C GLU A 50 7.61 2.15 -13.51
N THR A 51 8.79 2.72 -13.31
CA THR A 51 9.86 2.18 -12.46
C THR A 51 10.15 3.16 -11.34
N PHE A 52 10.38 2.64 -10.13
CA PHE A 52 10.68 3.43 -8.94
C PHE A 52 11.90 2.86 -8.22
N GLU A 53 12.67 3.74 -7.59
CA GLU A 53 13.87 3.39 -6.84
C GLU A 53 13.69 3.76 -5.38
N PHE A 54 14.03 2.83 -4.49
CA PHE A 54 13.94 3.01 -3.05
C PHE A 54 15.29 2.76 -2.40
N HIS A 55 15.71 3.68 -1.54
CA HIS A 55 16.93 3.53 -0.76
C HIS A 55 16.61 2.77 0.53
N ILE A 56 16.94 1.49 0.54
CA ILE A 56 16.66 0.61 1.66
C ILE A 56 17.92 0.50 2.54
N PRO A 57 17.81 0.70 3.87
CA PRO A 57 18.95 0.56 4.76
C PRO A 57 19.45 -0.89 4.78
N PRO A 58 20.78 -1.13 4.92
CA PRO A 58 21.36 -2.49 4.86
C PRO A 58 20.80 -3.45 5.91
N LYS A 59 20.41 -2.92 7.08
CA LYS A 59 19.77 -3.69 8.14
C LYS A 59 18.27 -3.53 8.02
N LEU A 60 17.63 -4.50 7.39
CA LEU A 60 16.18 -4.55 7.28
C LEU A 60 15.53 -4.70 8.67
N PRO A 61 14.56 -3.84 9.01
CA PRO A 61 13.64 -4.11 10.10
C PRO A 61 12.90 -5.45 9.88
N PRO A 62 12.53 -6.17 10.96
CA PRO A 62 11.58 -7.27 10.87
C PRO A 62 10.29 -6.81 10.19
N CYS A 63 9.72 -7.67 9.35
CA CYS A 63 8.47 -7.41 8.63
C CYS A 63 8.52 -6.14 7.74
N ALA A 64 9.70 -5.80 7.19
CA ALA A 64 9.81 -4.72 6.22
C ALA A 64 9.16 -5.12 4.89
N MET A 65 8.24 -4.29 4.38
CA MET A 65 7.50 -4.59 3.15
C MET A 65 7.38 -3.35 2.27
N LEU A 66 7.17 -3.58 0.98
CA LEU A 66 6.55 -2.61 0.08
C LEU A 66 5.03 -2.77 0.17
N HIS A 67 4.34 -1.66 0.46
CA HIS A 67 2.90 -1.55 0.45
C HIS A 67 2.47 -0.81 -0.81
N PHE A 68 1.60 -1.46 -1.58
CA PHE A 68 0.99 -0.92 -2.79
C PHE A 68 -0.48 -0.62 -2.49
N THR A 69 -0.88 0.62 -2.63
CA THR A 69 -2.27 1.05 -2.47
C THR A 69 -2.80 1.50 -3.82
N VAL A 70 -3.78 0.81 -4.36
CA VAL A 70 -4.49 1.22 -5.57
C VAL A 70 -5.63 2.15 -5.15
N MET A 71 -5.63 3.34 -5.74
CA MET A 71 -6.62 4.38 -5.50
C MET A 71 -7.27 4.76 -6.83
N ASP A 72 -8.51 5.20 -6.78
CA ASP A 72 -9.19 5.86 -7.88
C ASP A 72 -9.07 7.38 -7.76
N HIS A 73 -8.78 8.07 -8.86
CA HIS A 73 -8.63 9.51 -8.84
C HIS A 73 -9.92 10.24 -9.20
N ASP A 74 -10.50 10.92 -8.21
CA ASP A 74 -11.67 11.76 -8.39
C ASP A 74 -11.30 13.24 -8.55
N TYR A 75 -11.77 13.88 -9.62
CA TYR A 75 -11.55 15.31 -9.85
C TYR A 75 -12.33 16.22 -8.89
N LEU A 76 -13.50 15.76 -8.44
CA LEU A 76 -14.46 16.56 -7.64
C LEU A 76 -14.64 16.04 -6.21
N ARG A 77 -14.01 14.92 -5.86
CA ARG A 77 -14.15 14.24 -4.57
C ARG A 77 -12.78 13.79 -4.04
N SER A 78 -12.77 13.24 -2.83
CA SER A 78 -11.62 12.48 -2.33
C SER A 78 -11.44 11.21 -3.15
N ASN A 79 -10.19 10.83 -3.39
CA ASN A 79 -9.85 9.59 -4.08
C ASN A 79 -10.40 8.36 -3.35
N ASP A 80 -11.04 7.45 -4.08
CA ASP A 80 -11.59 6.21 -3.52
C ASP A 80 -10.55 5.09 -3.43
N PHE A 81 -10.63 4.27 -2.38
CA PHE A 81 -9.72 3.14 -2.19
C PHE A 81 -10.18 1.94 -3.03
N ALA A 82 -9.31 1.45 -3.91
CA ALA A 82 -9.63 0.31 -4.77
C ALA A 82 -9.07 -1.02 -4.24
N GLY A 83 -7.98 -0.99 -3.47
CA GLY A 83 -7.39 -2.19 -2.87
C GLY A 83 -5.93 -1.99 -2.50
N GLU A 84 -5.36 -2.96 -1.80
CA GLU A 84 -3.96 -2.95 -1.40
C GLU A 84 -3.27 -4.29 -1.58
N ALA A 85 -1.95 -4.25 -1.71
CA ALA A 85 -1.11 -5.43 -1.77
C ALA A 85 0.21 -5.18 -1.06
N PHE A 86 0.85 -6.26 -0.61
CA PHE A 86 2.10 -6.20 0.13
C PHE A 86 3.13 -7.15 -0.47
N LEU A 87 4.39 -6.70 -0.48
CA LEU A 87 5.54 -7.50 -0.85
C LEU A 87 6.58 -7.42 0.26
N GLU A 88 6.88 -8.54 0.91
CA GLU A 88 7.96 -8.57 1.89
C GLU A 88 9.30 -8.31 1.21
N LEU A 89 10.11 -7.42 1.78
CA LEU A 89 11.46 -7.18 1.27
C LEU A 89 12.35 -8.41 1.42
N ALA A 90 12.03 -9.31 2.36
CA ALA A 90 12.71 -10.59 2.52
C ALA A 90 12.49 -11.54 1.32
N ASP A 91 11.40 -11.37 0.55
CA ASP A 91 11.13 -12.16 -0.65
C ASP A 91 11.84 -11.60 -1.89
N VAL A 92 12.47 -10.42 -1.78
CA VAL A 92 13.21 -9.79 -2.87
C VAL A 92 14.65 -10.30 -2.87
N PRO A 93 15.14 -10.92 -3.98
CA PRO A 93 16.52 -11.36 -4.10
C PRO A 93 17.51 -10.22 -3.85
N GLY A 94 18.53 -10.47 -3.03
CA GLY A 94 19.52 -9.48 -2.58
C GLY A 94 19.18 -8.76 -1.26
N PHE A 95 17.93 -8.84 -0.80
CA PHE A 95 17.50 -8.30 0.50
C PHE A 95 17.24 -9.41 1.53
N GLY A 96 16.72 -10.56 1.10
CA GLY A 96 16.52 -11.73 1.94
C GLY A 96 17.58 -12.83 1.80
N VAL A 97 17.23 -14.02 2.26
CA VAL A 97 18.09 -15.24 2.18
C VAL A 97 18.07 -15.88 0.80
N ALA A 98 17.13 -15.46 -0.06
CA ALA A 98 16.99 -15.97 -1.42
C ALA A 98 18.14 -15.49 -2.31
N GLY A 99 18.89 -16.44 -2.87
CA GLY A 99 19.96 -16.15 -3.83
C GLY A 99 19.44 -15.60 -5.15
N GLY A 100 20.26 -14.78 -5.81
CA GLY A 100 19.95 -14.16 -7.10
C GLY A 100 19.89 -12.64 -7.03
N ASN A 101 19.84 -11.99 -8.21
CA ASN A 101 19.93 -10.53 -8.32
C ASN A 101 18.66 -9.91 -8.96
N THR A 102 17.67 -10.72 -9.31
CA THR A 102 16.51 -10.25 -10.07
C THR A 102 15.23 -10.96 -9.65
N LEU A 103 14.24 -10.18 -9.26
CA LEU A 103 12.88 -10.63 -9.02
C LEU A 103 12.16 -10.80 -10.37
N ARG A 104 11.68 -12.01 -10.67
CA ARG A 104 10.84 -12.22 -11.87
C ARG A 104 9.52 -11.49 -11.70
N GLN A 105 8.86 -11.11 -12.79
CA GLN A 105 7.52 -10.54 -12.72
C GLN A 105 6.52 -11.60 -12.20
N PHE A 106 5.70 -11.21 -11.21
CA PHE A 106 4.60 -12.01 -10.67
C PHE A 106 3.41 -11.09 -10.36
N ASN A 107 2.27 -11.70 -10.00
CA ASN A 107 1.08 -10.97 -9.62
C ASN A 107 0.95 -10.95 -8.10
N LEU A 108 0.73 -9.77 -7.54
CA LEU A 108 0.23 -9.63 -6.17
C LEU A 108 -1.29 -9.61 -6.19
N ILE A 109 -1.89 -10.22 -5.16
CA ILE A 109 -3.35 -10.21 -4.98
C ILE A 109 -3.73 -8.88 -4.31
N LEU A 110 -4.70 -8.18 -4.89
CA LEU A 110 -5.30 -7.00 -4.27
C LEU A 110 -6.29 -7.45 -3.21
N ILE A 111 -6.08 -6.96 -2.00
CA ILE A 111 -6.90 -7.20 -0.81
C ILE A 111 -7.74 -5.96 -0.58
N GLN A 112 -8.99 -6.17 -0.18
CA GLN A 112 -9.83 -5.13 0.39
C GLN A 112 -10.08 -5.47 1.86
N PRO A 113 -9.61 -4.65 2.81
CA PRO A 113 -9.92 -4.88 4.21
C PRO A 113 -11.43 -4.77 4.42
N GLU A 114 -12.05 -5.79 4.99
CA GLU A 114 -13.41 -5.66 5.49
C GLU A 114 -13.41 -4.71 6.70
N GLN A 115 -14.37 -3.79 6.75
CA GLN A 115 -14.42 -2.74 7.80
C GLN A 115 -14.71 -3.26 9.23
N ASN A 116 -14.79 -4.57 9.43
CA ASN A 116 -15.17 -5.15 10.72
C ASN A 116 -14.00 -5.29 11.69
N ASN A 117 -13.30 -4.17 11.96
CA ASN A 117 -12.16 -4.13 12.87
C ASN A 117 -12.52 -3.72 14.30
N LYS A 118 -13.82 -3.67 14.64
CA LYS A 118 -14.31 -3.09 15.89
C LYS A 118 -13.65 -3.72 17.13
N GLU A 119 -13.53 -5.04 17.18
CA GLU A 119 -12.90 -5.75 18.29
C GLU A 119 -11.43 -5.36 18.48
N ILE A 120 -10.68 -5.22 17.38
CA ILE A 120 -9.27 -4.84 17.42
C ILE A 120 -9.13 -3.39 17.91
N ILE A 121 -9.99 -2.50 17.42
CA ILE A 121 -10.01 -1.09 17.85
C ILE A 121 -10.36 -0.99 19.34
N ASP A 122 -11.32 -1.77 19.82
CA ASP A 122 -11.71 -1.79 21.23
C ASP A 122 -10.54 -2.28 22.11
N VAL A 123 -9.86 -3.35 21.70
CA VAL A 123 -8.66 -3.87 22.38
C VAL A 123 -7.55 -2.81 22.43
N LEU A 124 -7.25 -2.15 21.31
CA LEU A 124 -6.22 -1.10 21.28
C LEU A 124 -6.61 0.11 22.13
N THR A 125 -7.89 0.50 22.12
CA THR A 125 -8.42 1.63 22.90
C THR A 125 -8.32 1.37 24.40
N SER A 126 -8.47 0.10 24.82
CA SER A 126 -8.30 -0.28 26.23
C SER A 126 -6.87 -0.07 26.76
N ARG A 127 -5.85 -0.05 25.89
CA ARG A 127 -4.43 0.07 26.24
C ARG A 127 -4.02 1.53 26.46
N LYS A 128 -4.58 2.18 27.47
CA LYS A 128 -4.43 3.63 27.71
C LYS A 128 -2.99 4.12 27.97
N GLU A 129 -2.09 3.23 28.37
CA GLU A 129 -0.68 3.57 28.66
C GLU A 129 0.27 3.20 27.50
N ASP A 130 -0.23 2.52 26.48
CA ASP A 130 0.55 2.13 25.30
C ASP A 130 0.55 3.29 24.29
N LYS A 131 1.63 4.07 24.30
CA LYS A 131 1.79 5.23 23.42
C LYS A 131 1.72 4.85 21.94
N GLU A 132 2.24 3.69 21.56
CA GLU A 132 2.23 3.23 20.17
C GLU A 132 0.81 2.88 19.73
N ALA A 133 0.03 2.20 20.59
CA ALA A 133 -1.38 1.92 20.32
C ALA A 133 -2.20 3.22 20.18
N LEU A 134 -1.97 4.21 21.04
CA LEU A 134 -2.66 5.51 20.97
C LEU A 134 -2.30 6.30 19.70
N GLU A 135 -1.02 6.29 19.30
CA GLU A 135 -0.60 6.91 18.04
C GLU A 135 -1.19 6.21 16.82
N PHE A 136 -1.25 4.89 16.83
CA PHE A 136 -1.89 4.11 15.78
C PHE A 136 -3.39 4.44 15.65
N LEU A 137 -4.13 4.48 16.77
CA LEU A 137 -5.55 4.85 16.78
C LEU A 137 -5.79 6.26 16.23
N ARG A 138 -4.94 7.23 16.59
CA ARG A 138 -4.99 8.59 16.01
C ARG A 138 -4.73 8.58 14.50
N SER A 139 -3.80 7.74 14.05
CA SER A 139 -3.48 7.63 12.62
C SER A 139 -4.64 7.07 11.80
N ILE A 140 -5.40 6.10 12.35
CA ILE A 140 -6.59 5.55 11.69
C ILE A 140 -7.67 6.62 11.56
N SER A 141 -7.89 7.43 12.61
CA SER A 141 -8.90 8.49 12.61
C SER A 141 -8.57 9.65 11.64
N THR A 142 -7.35 9.72 11.14
CA THR A 142 -6.89 10.76 10.22
C THR A 142 -6.77 10.24 8.77
N ALA A 143 -6.78 8.92 8.59
CA ALA A 143 -6.58 8.26 7.29
C ALA A 143 -7.89 7.92 6.56
N TYR A 144 -9.05 8.11 7.21
CA TYR A 144 -10.40 7.90 6.67
C TYR A 144 -11.31 9.06 7.02
#